data_AF-A0A3N1D0S4-F1
#
_entry.id   AF-A0A3N1D0S4-F1
#
_cell.length_a   1.000
_cell.length_b   1.000
_cell.length_c   1.000
_cell.angle_alpha   90.00
_cell.angle_beta   90.00
_cell.angle_gamma   90.00
#
_symmetry.space_group_name_H-M   'P 1'
#
loop_
_entity.id
_entity.type
_entity.pdbx_description
1 polymer ?
#
loop_
_entity_poly.entity_id
_entity_poly.type
_entity_poly.pdbx_seq_one_letter_code
_entity_poly.pdbx_strand_id
1 'polypeptide(L)'
;MERRNLESAAANYSYLRGLHSIPVGVLFVLSALGNLEWGPLGRVWVFPAGVALAATAYLGISRFYRQNYGRVSPSARAQVRAGVAGAAVGVIVVGAVLLDWNLDLPVSLTAIAFALVLLAHYAVGMGLRPHHKVVCAALGVAGALPFWGDADHRINLGLLLAGVAIAVSGIFDHAALRREFGPAGGLDRG
;
A
#
# COMPACT_ATOMS: atom_id res chain seq x y z
N MET A 1 19.93 25.74 9.40
CA MET A 1 18.90 25.02 8.62
C MET A 1 17.55 25.70 8.84
N GLU A 2 16.84 26.08 7.78
CA GLU A 2 15.50 26.68 7.89
C GLU A 2 14.46 25.67 8.42
N ARG A 3 13.54 26.15 9.25
CA ARG A 3 12.43 25.37 9.84
C ARG A 3 11.63 24.57 8.80
N ARG A 4 11.43 25.14 7.61
CA ARG A 4 10.76 24.50 6.47
C ARG A 4 11.49 23.25 5.97
N ASN A 5 12.83 23.25 6.01
CA ASN A 5 13.64 22.11 5.59
C ASN A 5 13.60 20.98 6.62
N LEU A 6 13.49 21.31 7.91
CA LEU A 6 13.29 20.33 8.99
C LEU A 6 11.89 19.71 8.96
N GLU A 7 10.86 20.51 8.68
CA GLU A 7 9.47 20.04 8.54
C GLU A 7 9.28 19.17 7.28
N SER A 8 9.90 19.53 6.16
CA SER A 8 9.92 18.71 4.93
C SER A 8 10.67 17.39 5.14
N ALA A 9 11.83 17.42 5.80
CA ALA A 9 12.59 16.21 6.13
C ALA A 9 11.81 15.28 7.08
N ALA A 10 11.15 15.83 8.12
CA ALA A 10 10.35 15.05 9.06
C ALA A 10 9.05 14.49 8.44
N ALA A 11 8.43 15.22 7.50
CA ALA A 11 7.29 14.73 6.74
C ALA A 11 7.68 13.58 5.80
N ASN A 12 8.74 13.76 5.00
CA ASN A 12 9.30 12.71 4.15
C ASN A 12 9.67 11.46 4.95
N TYR A 13 10.16 11.65 6.18
CA TYR A 13 10.52 10.56 7.06
C TYR A 13 9.35 9.70 7.55
N SER A 14 8.21 10.31 7.84
CA SER A 14 7.02 9.56 8.26
C SER A 14 6.42 8.77 7.09
N TYR A 15 6.54 9.31 5.87
CA TYR A 15 6.03 8.70 4.65
C TYR A 15 6.94 7.61 4.09
N LEU A 16 8.27 7.72 4.26
CA LEU A 16 9.24 6.70 3.83
C LEU A 16 9.25 5.43 4.71
N ARG A 17 8.29 5.28 5.62
CA ARG A 17 8.13 4.06 6.43
C ARG A 17 7.48 2.93 5.62
N GLY A 18 8.04 2.66 4.44
CA GLY A 18 7.49 1.76 3.44
C GLY A 18 7.17 0.36 3.94
N LEU A 19 7.88 -0.14 4.96
CA LEU A 19 7.57 -1.45 5.57
C LEU A 19 6.14 -1.54 6.11
N HIS A 20 5.53 -0.42 6.54
CA HIS A 20 4.14 -0.41 7.02
C HIS A 20 3.12 -0.78 5.94
N SER A 21 3.47 -0.59 4.66
CA SER A 21 2.60 -0.99 3.55
C SER A 21 2.64 -2.50 3.28
N ILE A 22 3.70 -3.22 3.70
CA ILE A 22 3.82 -4.66 3.46
C ILE A 22 2.70 -5.46 4.13
N PRO A 23 2.41 -5.30 5.44
CA PRO A 23 1.27 -5.99 6.07
C PRO A 23 -0.06 -5.68 5.36
N VAL A 24 -0.26 -4.44 4.90
CA VAL A 24 -1.46 -4.06 4.16
C VAL A 24 -1.54 -4.82 2.84
N GLY A 25 -0.47 -4.79 2.03
CA GLY A 25 -0.40 -5.51 0.77
C GLY A 25 -0.60 -7.03 0.92
N VAL A 26 -0.04 -7.62 1.99
CA VAL A 26 -0.24 -9.04 2.32
C VAL A 26 -1.71 -9.35 2.61
N LEU A 27 -2.44 -8.47 3.29
CA LEU A 27 -3.87 -8.68 3.55
C LEU A 27 -4.71 -8.62 2.27
N PHE A 28 -4.35 -7.77 1.32
CA PHE A 28 -4.99 -7.74 -0.01
C PHE A 28 -4.76 -9.06 -0.76
N VAL A 29 -3.52 -9.55 -0.79
CA VAL A 29 -3.18 -10.84 -1.40
C VAL A 29 -3.94 -11.97 -0.70
N LEU A 30 -3.95 -12.00 0.64
CA LEU A 30 -4.64 -13.04 1.40
C LEU A 30 -6.16 -13.03 1.17
N SER A 31 -6.77 -11.83 1.11
CA SER A 31 -8.19 -11.67 0.80
C SER A 31 -8.52 -12.23 -0.58
N ALA A 32 -7.76 -11.81 -1.61
CA ALA A 32 -7.93 -12.28 -2.98
C ALA A 32 -7.82 -13.80 -3.10
N LEU A 33 -6.80 -14.39 -2.48
CA LEU A 33 -6.56 -15.83 -2.54
C LEU A 33 -7.57 -16.64 -1.71
N GLY A 34 -8.07 -16.07 -0.62
CA GLY A 34 -9.13 -16.66 0.18
C GLY A 34 -10.46 -16.69 -0.58
N ASN A 35 -10.81 -15.58 -1.25
CA ASN A 35 -12.02 -15.50 -2.08
C ASN A 35 -11.97 -16.43 -3.30
N LEU A 36 -10.77 -16.67 -3.85
CA LEU A 36 -10.54 -17.65 -4.92
C LEU A 36 -10.43 -19.09 -4.41
N GLU A 37 -10.63 -19.32 -3.11
CA GLU A 37 -10.52 -20.62 -2.44
C GLU A 37 -9.19 -21.34 -2.72
N TRP A 38 -8.08 -20.60 -2.82
CA TRP A 38 -6.82 -21.19 -3.24
C TRP A 38 -6.19 -22.06 -2.13
N GLY A 39 -6.45 -23.37 -2.23
CA GLY A 39 -5.89 -24.38 -1.33
C GLY A 39 -6.30 -24.13 0.13
N PRO A 40 -5.36 -24.10 1.10
CA PRO A 40 -5.71 -23.89 2.50
C PRO A 40 -6.20 -22.47 2.79
N LEU A 41 -5.98 -21.50 1.89
CA LEU A 41 -6.32 -20.09 2.09
C LEU A 41 -7.82 -19.81 2.03
N GLY A 42 -8.60 -20.69 1.39
CA GLY A 42 -10.07 -20.59 1.39
C GLY A 42 -10.74 -20.89 2.73
N ARG A 43 -9.99 -21.35 3.75
CA ARG A 43 -10.55 -21.63 5.07
C ARG A 43 -10.88 -20.33 5.80
N VAL A 44 -12.12 -20.22 6.31
CA VAL A 44 -12.66 -19.03 6.98
C VAL A 44 -11.78 -18.45 8.11
N TRP A 45 -11.01 -19.30 8.81
CA TRP A 45 -10.14 -18.86 9.91
C TRP A 45 -8.79 -18.26 9.44
N VAL A 46 -8.38 -18.52 8.19
CA VAL A 46 -7.08 -18.09 7.67
C VAL A 46 -7.01 -16.58 7.53
N PHE A 47 -8.07 -15.94 7.03
CA PHE A 47 -8.08 -14.48 6.91
C PHE A 47 -7.99 -13.77 8.27
N PRO A 48 -8.82 -14.10 9.29
CA PRO A 48 -8.64 -13.58 10.66
C PRO A 48 -7.26 -13.84 11.25
N ALA A 49 -6.68 -15.04 11.06
CA ALA A 49 -5.33 -15.34 11.51
C ALA A 49 -4.27 -14.47 10.80
N GLY A 50 -4.44 -14.24 9.50
CA GLY A 50 -3.60 -13.34 8.71
C GLY A 50 -3.71 -11.88 9.16
N VAL A 51 -4.92 -11.41 9.50
CA VAL A 51 -5.14 -10.08 10.10
C VAL A 51 -4.40 -9.95 11.44
N ALA A 52 -4.50 -10.95 12.31
CA ALA A 52 -3.78 -10.97 13.58
C ALA A 52 -2.25 -10.94 13.39
N LEU A 53 -1.75 -11.70 12.42
CA LEU A 53 -0.33 -11.73 12.08
C LEU A 53 0.13 -10.39 11.47
N ALA A 54 -0.63 -9.80 10.56
CA ALA A 54 -0.36 -8.51 9.94
C ALA A 54 -0.37 -7.38 10.97
N ALA A 55 -1.32 -7.39 11.92
CA ALA A 55 -1.35 -6.45 13.03
C ALA A 55 -0.11 -6.58 13.91
N THR A 56 0.30 -7.81 14.24
CA THR A 56 1.51 -8.09 15.01
C THR A 56 2.76 -7.59 14.27
N ALA A 57 2.87 -7.87 12.96
CA ALA A 57 3.95 -7.36 12.12
C ALA A 57 3.96 -5.83 12.07
N TYR A 58 2.80 -5.19 11.92
CA TYR A 58 2.68 -3.73 11.93
C TYR A 58 3.16 -3.11 13.24
N LEU A 59 2.81 -3.72 14.39
CA LEU A 59 3.29 -3.29 15.71
C LEU A 59 4.81 -3.46 15.83
N GLY A 60 5.36 -4.57 15.34
CA GLY A 60 6.80 -4.83 15.29
C GLY A 60 7.55 -3.81 14.44
N ILE A 61 7.06 -3.54 13.22
CA ILE A 61 7.61 -2.52 12.31
C ILE A 61 7.53 -1.13 12.94
N SER A 62 6.41 -0.81 13.58
CA SER A 62 6.24 0.45 14.31
C SER A 62 7.25 0.59 15.45
N ARG A 63 7.51 -0.49 16.20
CA ARG A 63 8.54 -0.50 17.24
C ARG A 63 9.93 -0.33 16.62
N PHE A 64 10.26 -1.05 15.56
CA PHE A 64 11.51 -0.94 14.83
C PHE A 64 11.78 0.50 14.37
N TYR A 65 10.81 1.15 13.72
CA TYR A 65 10.97 2.55 13.30
C TYR A 65 11.11 3.49 14.50
N ARG A 66 10.33 3.32 15.57
CA ARG A 66 10.49 4.18 16.75
C ARG A 66 11.87 4.07 17.39
N GLN A 67 12.47 2.88 17.40
CA GLN A 67 13.76 2.64 18.03
C GLN A 67 14.93 3.14 17.18
N ASN A 68 14.89 2.90 15.87
CA ASN A 68 16.03 3.20 14.99
C ASN A 68 15.95 4.58 14.33
N TYR A 69 14.73 5.10 14.26
CA TYR A 69 14.38 6.29 13.51
C TYR A 69 13.65 7.32 14.40
N GLY A 70 13.36 7.00 15.66
CA GLY A 70 12.69 7.95 16.55
C GLY A 70 11.20 8.17 16.24
N ARG A 71 10.59 9.07 17.00
CA ARG A 71 9.14 9.33 16.98
C ARG A 71 8.82 10.61 16.22
N VAL A 72 7.96 10.49 15.21
CA VAL A 72 7.27 11.62 14.61
C VAL A 72 5.78 11.42 14.88
N SER A 73 5.16 12.35 15.58
CA SER A 73 3.73 12.34 15.85
C SER A 73 3.00 13.18 14.78
N PRO A 74 2.11 12.59 13.98
CA PRO A 74 1.33 13.37 13.02
C PRO A 74 0.40 14.35 13.75
N SER A 75 0.30 15.57 13.25
CA SER A 75 -0.64 16.56 13.78
C SER A 75 -2.10 16.10 13.59
N ALA A 76 -3.02 16.58 14.43
CA ALA A 76 -4.44 16.24 14.33
C ALA A 76 -5.02 16.55 12.93
N ARG A 77 -4.61 17.66 12.32
CA ARG A 77 -5.00 18.02 10.94
C ARG A 77 -4.49 17.01 9.91
N ALA A 78 -3.27 16.51 10.07
CA ALA A 78 -2.73 15.47 9.18
C ALA A 78 -3.50 14.15 9.32
N GLN A 79 -3.90 13.79 10.54
CA GLN A 79 -4.73 12.59 10.79
C GLN A 79 -6.12 12.71 10.16
N VAL A 80 -6.79 13.85 10.30
CA VAL A 80 -8.10 14.09 9.66
C VAL A 80 -7.98 14.02 8.14
N ARG A 81 -6.98 14.68 7.56
CA ARG A 81 -6.75 14.64 6.10
C ARG A 81 -6.46 13.22 5.60
N ALA A 82 -5.69 12.43 6.36
CA ALA A 82 -5.45 11.04 6.05
C ALA A 82 -6.73 10.19 6.13
N GLY A 83 -7.60 10.45 7.12
CA GLY A 83 -8.90 9.80 7.24
C GLY A 83 -9.83 10.10 6.07
N VAL A 84 -9.94 11.38 5.68
CA VAL A 84 -10.74 11.80 4.51
C VAL A 84 -10.20 11.19 3.22
N ALA A 85 -8.87 11.22 3.02
CA ALA A 85 -8.25 10.59 1.87
C ALA A 85 -8.51 9.08 1.84
N GLY A 86 -8.38 8.40 2.99
CA GLY A 86 -8.69 6.96 3.11
C GLY A 86 -10.15 6.64 2.78
N ALA A 87 -11.09 7.47 3.25
CA ALA A 87 -12.51 7.31 2.90
C ALA A 87 -12.75 7.48 1.40
N ALA A 88 -12.16 8.50 0.77
CA ALA A 88 -12.26 8.72 -0.68
C ALA A 88 -11.68 7.53 -1.48
N VAL A 89 -10.52 7.02 -1.05
CA VAL A 89 -9.94 5.79 -1.61
C VAL A 89 -10.91 4.61 -1.50
N GLY A 90 -11.50 4.41 -0.32
CA GLY A 90 -12.48 3.35 -0.10
C GLY A 90 -13.68 3.46 -1.04
N VAL A 91 -14.24 4.65 -1.20
CA VAL A 91 -15.36 4.91 -2.13
C VAL A 91 -14.98 4.59 -3.57
N ILE A 92 -13.81 5.03 -4.04
CA ILE A 92 -13.35 4.77 -5.42
C ILE A 92 -13.17 3.28 -5.67
N VAL A 93 -12.53 2.56 -4.74
CA VAL A 93 -12.29 1.12 -4.88
C VAL A 93 -13.61 0.34 -4.85
N VAL A 94 -14.51 0.65 -3.92
CA VAL A 94 -15.84 0.02 -3.86
C VAL A 94 -16.62 0.30 -5.14
N GLY A 95 -16.59 1.54 -5.65
CA GLY A 95 -17.20 1.89 -6.93
C GLY A 95 -16.64 1.07 -8.08
N ALA A 96 -15.32 0.90 -8.16
CA ALA A 96 -14.68 0.10 -9.20
C ALA A 96 -15.07 -1.38 -9.13
N VAL A 97 -15.17 -1.96 -7.93
CA VAL A 97 -15.65 -3.33 -7.72
C VAL A 97 -17.11 -3.48 -8.17
N LEU A 98 -17.98 -2.53 -7.79
CA LEU A 98 -19.37 -2.53 -8.23
C LEU A 98 -19.46 -2.43 -9.75
N LEU A 99 -18.64 -1.60 -10.39
CA LEU A 99 -18.60 -1.51 -11.85
C LEU A 99 -18.07 -2.80 -12.49
N ASP A 100 -17.06 -3.45 -11.92
CA ASP A 100 -16.56 -4.75 -12.41
C ASP A 100 -17.66 -5.84 -12.37
N TRP A 101 -18.56 -5.82 -11.39
CA TRP A 101 -19.70 -6.74 -11.32
C TRP A 101 -20.85 -6.40 -12.28
N ASN A 102 -21.10 -5.11 -12.50
CA ASN A 102 -22.26 -4.66 -13.28
C ASN A 102 -21.96 -4.44 -14.75
N LEU A 103 -20.69 -4.24 -15.12
CA LEU A 103 -20.25 -4.04 -16.48
C LEU A 103 -19.44 -5.25 -16.94
N ASP A 104 -19.87 -5.84 -18.05
CA ASP A 104 -19.13 -6.92 -18.71
C ASP A 104 -17.99 -6.36 -19.56
N LEU A 105 -17.03 -5.72 -18.88
CA LEU A 105 -15.84 -5.18 -19.51
C LEU A 105 -14.72 -6.23 -19.50
N PRO A 106 -13.92 -6.32 -20.58
CA PRO A 106 -12.80 -7.24 -20.62
C PRO A 106 -11.62 -6.80 -19.74
N VAL A 107 -11.69 -5.64 -19.08
CA VAL A 107 -10.60 -5.05 -18.27
C VAL A 107 -10.94 -5.04 -16.78
N SER A 108 -9.94 -5.13 -15.91
CA SER A 108 -10.11 -5.05 -14.44
C SER A 108 -10.18 -3.61 -13.98
N LEU A 109 -11.39 -3.09 -13.77
CA LEU A 109 -11.59 -1.74 -13.23
C LEU A 109 -11.03 -1.61 -11.82
N THR A 110 -11.09 -2.67 -11.03
CA THR A 110 -10.50 -2.76 -9.69
C THR A 110 -8.99 -2.50 -9.74
N ALA A 111 -8.24 -3.21 -10.60
CA ALA A 111 -6.79 -3.00 -10.73
C ALA A 111 -6.43 -1.58 -11.19
N ILE A 112 -7.18 -1.06 -12.18
CA ILE A 112 -6.99 0.31 -12.70
C ILE A 112 -7.27 1.35 -11.60
N ALA A 113 -8.36 1.19 -10.83
CA ALA A 113 -8.70 2.08 -9.74
C ALA A 113 -7.60 2.10 -8.68
N PHE A 114 -7.08 0.94 -8.28
CA PHE A 114 -5.93 0.87 -7.37
C PHE A 114 -4.69 1.55 -7.93
N ALA A 115 -4.35 1.35 -9.21
CA ALA A 115 -3.22 2.00 -9.86
C ALA A 115 -3.32 3.54 -9.78
N LEU A 116 -4.49 4.08 -10.11
CA LEU A 116 -4.75 5.52 -10.09
C LEU A 116 -4.74 6.09 -8.67
N VAL A 117 -5.40 5.40 -7.73
CA VAL A 117 -5.46 5.82 -6.34
C VAL A 117 -4.09 5.79 -5.68
N LEU A 118 -3.30 4.73 -5.89
CA LEU A 118 -1.93 4.65 -5.38
C LEU A 118 -1.06 5.76 -5.98
N LEU A 119 -1.17 5.99 -7.29
CA LEU A 119 -0.42 7.06 -7.96
C LEU A 119 -0.77 8.44 -7.37
N ALA A 120 -2.06 8.72 -7.18
CA ALA A 120 -2.54 9.95 -6.57
C ALA A 120 -2.07 10.08 -5.11
N HIS A 121 -2.14 8.99 -4.34
CA HIS A 121 -1.65 8.93 -2.97
C HIS A 121 -0.16 9.29 -2.89
N TYR A 122 0.67 8.71 -3.76
CA TYR A 122 2.10 9.02 -3.80
C TYR A 122 2.37 10.45 -4.28
N ALA A 123 1.64 10.94 -5.28
CA ALA A 123 1.81 12.30 -5.81
C ALA A 123 1.45 13.39 -4.79
N VAL A 124 0.38 13.18 -4.01
CA VAL A 124 -0.11 14.18 -3.05
C VAL A 124 0.55 14.04 -1.68
N GLY A 125 0.79 12.80 -1.23
CA GLY A 125 1.18 12.50 0.15
C GLY A 125 2.67 12.29 0.36
N MET A 126 3.34 11.55 -0.53
CA MET A 126 4.67 10.97 -0.25
C MET A 126 5.81 11.51 -1.13
N GLY A 127 5.47 12.27 -2.18
CA GLY A 127 6.41 12.63 -3.24
C GLY A 127 6.55 11.48 -4.24
N LEU A 128 6.20 11.76 -5.50
CA LEU A 128 6.16 10.74 -6.54
C LEU A 128 7.58 10.36 -7.01
N ARG A 129 8.05 9.17 -6.61
CA ARG A 129 9.34 8.60 -7.00
C ARG A 129 9.23 7.73 -8.27
N PRO A 130 10.34 7.46 -8.98
CA PRO A 130 10.32 6.65 -10.20
C PRO A 130 9.71 5.25 -10.00
N HIS A 131 10.01 4.56 -8.89
CA HIS A 131 9.46 3.23 -8.64
C HIS A 131 7.94 3.24 -8.46
N HIS A 132 7.36 4.30 -7.85
CA HIS A 132 5.90 4.47 -7.77
C HIS A 132 5.26 4.54 -9.16
N LYS A 133 5.86 5.32 -10.07
CA LYS A 133 5.34 5.44 -11.44
C LYS A 133 5.39 4.09 -12.15
N VAL A 134 6.51 3.36 -12.04
CA VAL A 134 6.68 2.05 -12.66
C VAL A 134 5.68 1.04 -12.11
N VAL A 135 5.55 0.95 -10.78
CA VAL A 135 4.64 0.00 -10.13
C VAL A 135 3.17 0.31 -10.44
N CYS A 136 2.75 1.58 -10.33
CA CYS A 136 1.39 1.98 -10.67
C CYS A 136 1.09 1.83 -12.17
N ALA A 137 2.05 2.16 -13.05
CA ALA A 137 1.87 1.95 -14.49
C ALA A 137 1.77 0.46 -14.82
N ALA A 138 2.61 -0.40 -14.23
CA ALA A 138 2.53 -1.84 -14.43
C ALA A 138 1.18 -2.40 -13.97
N LEU A 139 0.68 -1.96 -12.81
CA LEU A 139 -0.64 -2.36 -12.31
C LEU A 139 -1.78 -1.88 -13.23
N GLY A 140 -1.71 -0.62 -13.69
CA GLY A 140 -2.72 -0.04 -14.59
C GLY A 140 -2.72 -0.70 -15.97
N VAL A 141 -1.54 -0.93 -16.54
CA VAL A 141 -1.37 -1.66 -17.81
C VAL A 141 -1.89 -3.07 -17.67
N ALA A 142 -1.49 -3.80 -16.62
CA ALA A 142 -2.03 -5.12 -16.35
C ALA A 142 -3.55 -5.05 -16.33
N GLY A 143 -4.13 -4.17 -15.50
CA GLY A 143 -5.58 -3.94 -15.37
C GLY A 143 -6.31 -3.74 -16.70
N ALA A 144 -5.69 -3.04 -17.64
CA ALA A 144 -6.24 -2.76 -18.96
C ALA A 144 -6.16 -3.94 -19.97
N LEU A 145 -5.50 -5.05 -19.62
CA LEU A 145 -5.39 -6.21 -20.52
C LEU A 145 -6.69 -7.03 -20.54
N PRO A 146 -7.10 -7.57 -21.70
CA PRO A 146 -8.41 -8.21 -21.86
C PRO A 146 -8.42 -9.74 -21.60
N PHE A 147 -7.93 -10.22 -20.44
CA PHE A 147 -7.81 -11.68 -20.18
C PHE A 147 -8.29 -12.18 -18.81
N TRP A 148 -9.01 -11.37 -18.05
CA TRP A 148 -9.26 -11.61 -16.63
C TRP A 148 -10.26 -12.72 -16.27
N GLY A 149 -10.99 -13.25 -17.25
CA GLY A 149 -12.06 -14.22 -17.00
C GLY A 149 -13.34 -13.55 -16.50
N ASP A 150 -14.11 -14.27 -15.68
CA ASP A 150 -15.35 -13.77 -15.08
C ASP A 150 -15.10 -12.62 -14.08
N ALA A 151 -16.18 -11.97 -13.64
CA ALA A 151 -16.10 -10.82 -12.76
C ALA A 151 -15.41 -11.13 -11.42
N ASP A 152 -15.68 -12.29 -10.81
CA ASP A 152 -15.12 -12.65 -9.51
C ASP A 152 -13.62 -12.94 -9.62
N HIS A 153 -13.18 -13.68 -10.65
CA HIS A 153 -11.76 -13.86 -10.94
C HIS A 153 -11.07 -12.52 -11.21
N ARG A 154 -11.69 -11.65 -12.02
CA ARG A 154 -11.15 -10.35 -12.38
C ARG A 154 -10.94 -9.41 -11.18
N ILE A 155 -11.93 -9.34 -10.28
CA ILE A 155 -11.86 -8.52 -9.07
C ILE A 155 -10.76 -9.04 -8.15
N ASN A 156 -10.74 -10.35 -7.89
CA ASN A 156 -9.78 -10.94 -6.96
C ASN A 156 -8.34 -10.90 -7.50
N LEU A 157 -8.12 -11.13 -8.79
CA LEU A 157 -6.80 -10.94 -9.41
C LEU A 157 -6.37 -9.47 -9.37
N GLY A 158 -7.30 -8.52 -9.55
CA GLY A 158 -7.03 -7.10 -9.38
C GLY A 158 -6.59 -6.75 -7.95
N LEU A 159 -7.29 -7.29 -6.94
CA LEU A 159 -6.93 -7.14 -5.52
C LEU A 159 -5.56 -7.76 -5.20
N LEU A 160 -5.26 -8.94 -5.75
CA LEU A 160 -3.98 -9.61 -5.59
C LEU A 160 -2.85 -8.73 -6.11
N LEU A 161 -2.98 -8.24 -7.35
CA LEU A 161 -1.95 -7.40 -7.97
C LEU A 161 -1.80 -6.05 -7.26
N ALA A 162 -2.91 -5.47 -6.77
CA ALA A 162 -2.85 -4.28 -5.93
C ALA A 162 -2.08 -4.55 -4.63
N GLY A 163 -2.32 -5.69 -3.97
CA GLY A 163 -1.58 -6.10 -2.78
C GLY A 163 -0.07 -6.26 -3.03
N VAL A 164 0.30 -6.87 -4.15
CA VAL A 164 1.70 -6.98 -4.60
C VAL A 164 2.30 -5.60 -4.85
N ALA A 165 1.59 -4.72 -5.58
CA ALA A 165 2.05 -3.38 -5.90
C ALA A 165 2.29 -2.53 -4.63
N ILE A 166 1.41 -2.62 -3.64
CA ILE A 166 1.54 -1.97 -2.34
C ILE A 166 2.80 -2.47 -1.63
N ALA A 167 2.96 -3.80 -1.50
CA ALA A 167 4.11 -4.38 -0.80
C ALA A 167 5.45 -4.04 -1.48
N VAL A 168 5.51 -4.13 -2.82
CA VAL A 168 6.71 -3.80 -3.60
C VAL A 168 7.08 -2.33 -3.48
N SER A 169 6.09 -1.43 -3.56
CA SER A 169 6.32 0.02 -3.34
C SER A 169 6.91 0.27 -1.95
N GLY A 170 6.37 -0.38 -0.92
CA GLY A 170 6.88 -0.33 0.45
C GLY A 170 8.32 -0.79 0.61
N ILE A 171 8.69 -1.87 -0.06
CA ILE A 171 10.07 -2.38 -0.05
C ILE A 171 11.01 -1.32 -0.65
N PHE A 172 10.64 -0.73 -1.79
CA PHE A 172 11.46 0.30 -2.43
C PHE A 172 11.53 1.60 -1.60
N ASP A 173 10.44 2.00 -0.96
CA ASP A 173 10.44 3.15 -0.04
C ASP A 173 11.36 2.91 1.15
N HIS A 174 11.32 1.72 1.75
CA HIS A 174 12.23 1.37 2.82
C HIS A 174 13.69 1.32 2.35
N ALA A 175 13.95 0.75 1.18
CA ALA A 175 15.29 0.71 0.59
C ALA A 175 15.82 2.13 0.32
N ALA A 176 14.96 3.03 -0.16
CA ALA A 176 15.33 4.42 -0.39
C ALA A 176 15.58 5.18 0.91
N LEU A 177 14.78 4.95 1.96
CA LEU A 177 15.04 5.47 3.30
C LEU A 177 16.41 5.04 3.81
N ARG A 178 16.75 3.75 3.67
CA ARG A 178 18.06 3.22 4.10
C ARG A 178 19.23 3.80 3.31
N ARG A 179 19.04 4.12 2.03
CA ARG A 179 20.08 4.78 1.21
C ARG A 179 20.30 6.23 1.64
N GLU A 180 19.23 6.92 2.02
CA GLU A 180 19.26 8.34 2.39
C GLU A 180 19.79 8.56 3.81
N PHE A 181 19.42 7.70 4.76
CA PHE A 181 19.74 7.86 6.19
C PHE A 181 20.68 6.80 6.76
N GLY A 182 21.14 5.86 5.94
CA GLY A 182 21.98 4.75 6.37
C GLY A 182 21.21 3.61 7.07
N PRO A 183 21.92 2.52 7.41
CA PRO A 183 21.34 1.41 8.15
C PRO A 183 20.98 1.81 9.59
N ALA A 184 19.86 1.27 10.07
CA ALA A 184 19.42 1.34 11.45
C ALA A 184 20.57 0.97 12.42
N GLY A 185 20.99 1.93 13.27
CA GLY A 185 22.07 1.77 14.25
C GLY A 185 23.43 2.37 13.90
N GLY A 186 23.58 3.05 12.76
CA GLY A 186 24.85 3.66 12.32
C GLY A 186 25.20 5.04 12.90
N LEU A 187 24.35 5.63 13.75
CA LEU A 187 24.53 7.01 14.25
C LEU A 187 25.40 7.12 15.51
N ASP A 188 25.81 6.00 16.11
CA ASP A 188 26.62 5.98 17.35
C ASP A 188 28.13 5.73 17.11
N ARG A 189 28.62 5.87 15.87
CA ARG A 189 30.05 5.70 15.53
C ARG A 189 30.59 6.83 14.64
N GLY A 190 30.34 8.08 15.02
CA GLY A 190 30.94 9.27 14.44
C GLY A 190 31.43 10.21 15.53
#